data_AF-A0A4R8RJA4-F1
#
_entry.id   AF-A0A4R8RJA4-F1
#
_cell.length_a   1.000
_cell.length_b   1.000
_cell.length_c   1.000
_cell.angle_alpha   90.00
_cell.angle_beta   90.00
_cell.angle_gamma   90.00
#
_symmetry.space_group_name_H-M   'P 1'
#
loop_
_entity.id
_entity.type
_entity.pdbx_description
1 polymer ?
#
loop_
_entity_poly.entity_id
_entity_poly.type
_entity_poly.pdbx_seq_one_letter_code
_entity_poly.pdbx_strand_id
1 'polypeptide(L)'
;MSSSDTGPATSQATEPEILGRNREGMIADTLKNGEDVQKLYPDVKFKEAVVEPTVHLTFDIQKYISDANQRRYNTLIAEMLQHTADPGLAERLLWEARACLTSHPDVVAQFDDIFITKRPIPAMIRELHEVLSTKKETVRRMSLQNSDTGESSEGQDRV
;
A
#
# COMPACT_ATOMS: atom_id res chain seq x y z
N MET A 1 56.90 -8.88 13.13
CA MET A 1 56.31 -9.53 11.94
C MET A 1 54.83 -9.64 12.20
N SER A 2 54.06 -8.64 11.76
CA SER A 2 52.61 -8.59 11.95
C SER A 2 51.96 -9.20 10.72
N SER A 3 51.39 -10.39 10.86
CA SER A 3 50.58 -11.00 9.81
C SER A 3 49.15 -10.49 9.97
N SER A 4 48.73 -9.66 9.02
CA SER A 4 47.37 -9.18 8.86
C SER A 4 46.48 -10.34 8.40
N ASP A 5 45.61 -10.80 9.29
CA ASP A 5 44.50 -11.70 8.93
C ASP A 5 43.41 -10.85 8.28
N THR A 6 43.26 -11.00 6.96
CA THR A 6 42.21 -10.32 6.19
C THR A 6 41.13 -11.35 5.90
N GLY A 7 40.16 -11.46 6.82
CA GLY A 7 38.94 -12.21 6.57
C GLY A 7 38.08 -11.51 5.50
N PRO A 8 37.31 -12.24 4.68
CA PRO A 8 36.46 -11.64 3.66
C PRO A 8 35.33 -10.89 4.35
N ALA A 9 35.23 -9.59 4.08
CA ALA A 9 34.05 -8.81 4.42
C ALA A 9 32.89 -9.33 3.58
N THR A 10 32.09 -10.24 4.15
CA THR A 10 30.77 -10.55 3.63
C THR A 10 29.95 -9.27 3.71
N SER A 11 29.81 -8.56 2.59
CA SER A 11 28.84 -7.49 2.45
C SER A 11 27.45 -8.10 2.61
N GLN A 12 26.96 -8.16 3.85
CA GLN A 12 25.54 -8.28 4.11
C GLN A 12 24.90 -7.03 3.52
N ALA A 13 24.31 -7.15 2.34
CA ALA A 13 23.48 -6.11 1.79
C ALA A 13 22.33 -5.88 2.77
N THR A 14 22.41 -4.80 3.55
CA THR A 14 21.36 -4.40 4.47
C THR A 14 20.07 -4.28 3.68
N GLU A 15 19.05 -5.00 4.12
CA GLU A 15 17.71 -4.90 3.54
C GLU A 15 17.22 -3.45 3.64
N PRO A 16 16.60 -2.88 2.60
CA PRO A 16 16.10 -1.51 2.69
C PRO A 16 15.09 -1.39 3.83
N GLU A 17 15.18 -0.32 4.60
CA GLU A 17 14.16 0.04 5.58
C GLU A 17 13.17 1.03 4.95
N ILE A 18 11.88 0.77 5.09
CA ILE A 18 10.81 1.67 4.65
C ILE A 18 10.08 2.15 5.89
N LEU A 19 10.07 3.47 6.12
CA LEU A 19 9.50 4.09 7.34
C LEU A 19 10.10 3.53 8.65
N GLY A 20 11.38 3.15 8.63
CA GLY A 20 12.07 2.56 9.80
C GLY A 20 11.59 1.15 10.15
N ARG A 21 11.08 0.41 9.15
CA ARG A 21 10.66 -0.99 9.26
C ARG A 21 11.35 -1.84 8.21
N ASN A 22 11.70 -3.07 8.60
CA ASN A 22 12.01 -4.16 7.67
C ASN A 22 10.70 -4.81 7.16
N ARG A 23 10.80 -5.82 6.30
CA ARG A 23 9.62 -6.47 5.69
C ARG A 23 8.68 -7.05 6.72
N GLU A 24 9.19 -7.82 7.68
CA GLU A 24 8.38 -8.47 8.71
C GLU A 24 7.66 -7.45 9.59
N GLY A 25 8.35 -6.37 9.95
CA GLY A 25 7.76 -5.26 10.71
C GLY A 25 6.63 -4.59 9.93
N MET A 26 6.82 -4.33 8.63
CA MET A 26 5.79 -3.74 7.79
C MET A 26 4.57 -4.67 7.59
N ILE A 27 4.81 -5.97 7.44
CA ILE A 27 3.73 -6.98 7.37
C ILE A 27 2.93 -6.98 8.68
N ALA A 28 3.60 -7.02 9.83
CA ALA A 28 2.95 -7.03 11.14
C ALA A 28 2.12 -5.76 11.39
N ASP A 29 2.67 -4.59 11.08
CA ASP A 29 1.98 -3.31 11.22
C ASP A 29 0.77 -3.23 10.28
N THR A 30 0.89 -3.71 9.04
CA THR A 30 -0.21 -3.74 8.07
C THR A 30 -1.34 -4.66 8.51
N LEU A 31 -1.03 -5.85 9.03
CA LEU A 31 -2.03 -6.79 9.56
C LEU A 31 -2.77 -6.19 10.75
N LYS A 32 -2.05 -5.56 11.68
CA LYS A 32 -2.65 -4.90 12.85
C LYS A 32 -3.61 -3.78 12.45
N ASN A 33 -3.21 -2.95 11.48
CA ASN A 33 -4.03 -1.83 11.01
C ASN A 33 -5.20 -2.28 10.12
N GLY A 34 -5.13 -3.49 9.56
CA GLY A 34 -6.13 -4.07 8.66
C GLY A 34 -7.13 -5.01 9.33
N GLU A 35 -7.08 -5.19 10.66
CA GLU A 35 -7.89 -6.20 11.36
C GLU A 35 -9.39 -6.06 11.09
N ASP A 36 -9.91 -4.83 11.07
CA ASP A 36 -11.33 -4.57 10.79
C ASP A 36 -11.71 -4.90 9.34
N VAL A 37 -10.80 -4.68 8.39
CA VAL A 37 -11.01 -5.08 6.99
C VAL A 37 -11.00 -6.60 6.87
N GLN A 38 -10.08 -7.27 7.57
CA GLN A 38 -10.00 -8.74 7.55
C GLN A 38 -11.29 -9.38 8.10
N LYS A 39 -11.90 -8.80 9.15
CA LYS A 39 -13.18 -9.28 9.71
C LYS A 39 -14.33 -9.21 8.70
N LEU A 40 -14.30 -8.28 7.76
CA LEU A 40 -15.32 -8.14 6.70
C LEU A 40 -15.18 -9.20 5.60
N TYR A 41 -14.00 -9.81 5.46
CA TYR A 41 -13.69 -10.79 4.42
C TYR A 41 -13.01 -12.04 5.00
N PRO A 42 -13.70 -12.83 5.86
CA PRO A 42 -13.11 -13.93 6.60
C PRO A 42 -12.60 -15.08 5.70
N ASP A 43 -13.14 -15.22 4.49
CA ASP A 43 -12.73 -16.23 3.51
C ASP A 43 -11.42 -15.87 2.78
N VAL A 44 -10.97 -14.62 2.89
CA VAL A 44 -9.73 -14.15 2.27
C VAL A 44 -8.57 -14.39 3.22
N LYS A 45 -7.56 -15.13 2.75
CA LYS A 45 -6.28 -15.27 3.44
C LYS A 45 -5.45 -13.98 3.36
N PHE A 46 -5.88 -12.95 4.08
CA PHE A 46 -5.42 -11.56 3.90
C PHE A 46 -3.89 -11.40 3.98
N LYS A 47 -3.24 -12.11 4.90
CA LYS A 47 -1.78 -12.11 5.04
C LYS A 47 -1.09 -12.60 3.77
N GLU A 48 -1.37 -13.83 3.37
CA GLU A 48 -0.70 -14.53 2.26
C GLU A 48 -1.12 -13.97 0.89
N ALA A 49 -2.38 -13.59 0.74
CA ALA A 49 -2.95 -13.21 -0.55
C ALA A 49 -2.85 -11.70 -0.87
N VAL A 50 -2.66 -10.84 0.15
CA VAL A 50 -2.70 -9.39 -0.02
C VAL A 50 -1.49 -8.71 0.62
N VAL A 51 -1.27 -8.90 1.92
CA VAL A 51 -0.25 -8.14 2.67
C VAL A 51 1.17 -8.53 2.26
N GLU A 52 1.51 -9.81 2.31
CA GLU A 52 2.86 -10.28 1.98
C GLU A 52 3.27 -9.93 0.54
N PRO A 53 2.46 -10.20 -0.50
CA PRO A 53 2.80 -9.82 -1.87
C PRO A 53 3.02 -8.31 -2.03
N THR A 54 2.13 -7.49 -1.44
CA THR A 54 2.21 -6.03 -1.57
C THR A 54 3.43 -5.46 -0.85
N VAL A 55 3.74 -5.95 0.36
CA VAL A 55 4.93 -5.52 1.09
C VAL A 55 6.19 -5.97 0.36
N HIS A 56 6.23 -7.21 -0.14
CA HIS A 56 7.39 -7.71 -0.87
C HIS A 56 7.67 -6.88 -2.13
N LEU A 57 6.63 -6.60 -2.92
CA LEU A 57 6.74 -5.75 -4.09
C LEU A 57 7.28 -4.36 -3.72
N THR A 58 6.78 -3.76 -2.64
CA THR A 58 7.21 -2.42 -2.20
C THR A 58 8.71 -2.38 -1.86
N PHE A 59 9.20 -3.37 -1.12
CA PHE A 59 10.62 -3.45 -0.77
C PHE A 59 11.49 -3.81 -1.98
N ASP A 60 11.03 -4.65 -2.88
CA ASP A 60 11.77 -5.00 -4.10
C ASP A 60 11.85 -3.82 -5.08
N ILE A 61 10.79 -3.00 -5.17
CA ILE A 61 10.84 -1.73 -5.88
C ILE A 61 11.89 -0.81 -5.25
N GLN A 62 11.89 -0.66 -3.93
CA GLN A 62 12.87 0.17 -3.22
C GLN A 62 14.32 -0.30 -3.41
N LYS A 63 14.52 -1.61 -3.50
CA LYS A 63 15.85 -2.23 -3.58
C LYS A 63 16.43 -2.20 -4.99
N TYR A 64 15.62 -2.50 -6.00
CA TYR A 64 16.12 -2.81 -7.33
C TYR A 64 15.82 -1.73 -8.36
N ILE A 65 14.73 -0.98 -8.22
CA ILE A 65 14.32 0.02 -9.19
C ILE A 65 15.08 1.33 -8.92
N SER A 66 15.43 2.07 -9.97
CA SER A 66 16.10 3.36 -9.81
C SER A 66 15.19 4.41 -9.15
N ASP A 67 15.75 5.34 -8.37
CA ASP A 67 14.99 6.40 -7.69
C ASP A 67 14.06 7.18 -8.62
N ALA A 68 14.49 7.44 -9.86
CA ALA A 68 13.67 8.13 -10.86
C ALA A 68 12.42 7.31 -11.22
N ASN A 69 12.59 6.00 -11.43
CA ASN A 69 11.49 5.11 -11.74
C ASN A 69 10.62 4.80 -10.52
N GLN A 70 11.20 4.73 -9.32
CA GLN A 70 10.44 4.62 -8.07
C GLN A 70 9.50 5.83 -7.87
N ARG A 71 10.03 7.05 -8.01
CA ARG A 71 9.21 8.28 -7.91
C ARG A 71 8.10 8.30 -8.94
N ARG A 72 8.39 7.93 -10.18
CA ARG A 72 7.40 7.85 -11.26
C ARG A 72 6.34 6.79 -10.96
N TYR A 73 6.75 5.58 -10.56
CA TYR A 73 5.85 4.51 -10.15
C TYR A 73 4.89 4.96 -9.03
N ASN A 74 5.43 5.53 -7.95
CA ASN A 74 4.64 5.99 -6.81
C ASN A 74 3.64 7.09 -7.20
N THR A 75 4.05 8.00 -8.09
CA THR A 75 3.17 9.06 -8.61
C THR A 75 2.01 8.46 -9.42
N LEU A 76 2.31 7.55 -10.34
CA LEU A 76 1.31 6.90 -11.19
C LEU A 76 0.32 6.05 -10.38
N ILE A 77 0.80 5.31 -9.37
CA ILE A 77 -0.07 4.57 -8.46
C ILE A 77 -0.96 5.52 -7.65
N ALA A 78 -0.42 6.63 -7.14
CA ALA A 78 -1.21 7.61 -6.40
C ALA A 78 -2.30 8.26 -7.29
N GLU A 79 -1.96 8.65 -8.52
CA GLU A 79 -2.92 9.17 -9.50
C GLU A 79 -3.98 8.13 -9.86
N MET A 80 -3.57 6.87 -10.09
CA MET A 80 -4.51 5.76 -10.37
C MET A 80 -5.54 5.62 -9.24
N LEU A 81 -5.10 5.66 -7.99
CA LEU A 81 -5.97 5.57 -6.81
C LEU A 81 -6.94 6.76 -6.69
N GLN A 82 -6.53 7.96 -7.11
CA GLN A 82 -7.38 9.15 -7.15
C GLN A 82 -8.41 9.11 -8.28
N HIS A 83 -8.09 8.43 -9.38
CA HIS A 83 -8.90 8.36 -10.59
C HIS A 83 -9.66 7.03 -10.78
N THR A 84 -9.86 6.25 -9.71
CA THR A 84 -10.58 4.96 -9.77
C THR A 84 -12.03 5.05 -10.28
N ALA A 85 -12.64 6.25 -10.28
CA ALA A 85 -13.96 6.50 -10.86
C ALA A 85 -13.98 6.40 -12.40
N ASP A 86 -12.82 6.52 -13.06
CA ASP A 86 -12.63 6.29 -14.49
C ASP A 86 -11.72 5.06 -14.68
N PRO A 87 -12.30 3.86 -14.86
CA PRO A 87 -11.52 2.64 -15.02
C PRO A 87 -10.54 2.65 -16.20
N GLY A 88 -10.86 3.38 -17.28
CA GLY A 88 -9.99 3.44 -18.46
C GLY A 88 -8.75 4.30 -18.23
N LEU A 89 -8.90 5.42 -17.52
CA LEU A 89 -7.76 6.23 -17.08
C LEU A 89 -6.92 5.49 -16.04
N ALA A 90 -7.56 4.92 -15.02
CA ALA A 90 -6.87 4.19 -13.96
C ALA A 90 -6.11 2.97 -14.49
N GLU A 91 -6.67 2.22 -15.45
CA GLU A 91 -5.97 1.10 -16.10
C GLU A 91 -4.73 1.59 -16.86
N ARG A 92 -4.82 2.69 -17.59
CA ARG A 92 -3.67 3.27 -18.30
C ARG A 92 -2.55 3.64 -17.33
N LEU A 93 -2.90 4.31 -16.24
CA LEU A 93 -1.94 4.70 -15.19
C LEU A 93 -1.27 3.47 -14.55
N LEU A 94 -2.03 2.39 -14.34
CA LEU A 94 -1.50 1.12 -13.83
C LEU A 94 -0.49 0.48 -14.80
N TRP A 95 -0.78 0.48 -16.10
CA TRP A 95 0.15 -0.01 -17.13
C TRP A 95 1.41 0.85 -17.22
N GLU A 96 1.29 2.17 -17.10
CA GLU A 96 2.45 3.06 -17.05
C GLU A 96 3.29 2.85 -15.79
N ALA A 97 2.66 2.56 -14.65
CA ALA A 97 3.37 2.21 -13.43
C ALA A 97 4.17 0.91 -13.63
N ARG A 98 3.55 -0.12 -14.22
CA ARG A 98 4.24 -1.37 -14.58
C ARG A 98 5.45 -1.12 -15.50
N ALA A 99 5.35 -0.20 -16.45
CA ALA A 99 6.44 0.12 -17.37
C ALA A 99 7.71 0.62 -16.65
N CYS A 100 7.57 1.29 -15.49
CA CYS A 100 8.69 1.74 -14.66
C CYS A 100 9.52 0.57 -14.08
N LEU A 101 8.92 -0.62 -14.00
CA LEU A 101 9.51 -1.81 -13.38
C LEU A 101 10.25 -2.71 -14.39
N THR A 102 10.08 -2.48 -15.70
CA THR A 102 10.54 -3.36 -16.80
C THR A 102 12.03 -3.71 -16.80
N SER A 103 12.87 -2.91 -16.15
CA SER A 103 14.29 -3.21 -15.94
C SER A 103 14.55 -4.44 -15.07
N HIS A 104 13.55 -4.91 -14.30
CA HIS A 104 13.67 -6.02 -13.36
C HIS A 104 12.48 -6.99 -13.52
N PRO A 105 12.65 -8.08 -14.29
CA PRO A 105 11.58 -9.03 -14.60
C PRO A 105 10.89 -9.64 -13.38
N ASP A 106 11.64 -9.94 -12.32
CA ASP A 106 11.07 -10.53 -11.10
C ASP A 106 10.10 -9.57 -10.38
N VAL A 107 10.42 -8.27 -10.38
CA VAL A 107 9.55 -7.23 -9.79
C VAL A 107 8.30 -7.03 -10.65
N VAL A 108 8.44 -7.13 -11.98
CA VAL A 108 7.30 -7.11 -12.91
C VAL A 108 6.39 -8.31 -12.70
N ALA A 109 6.95 -9.51 -12.51
CA ALA A 109 6.17 -10.72 -12.25
C ALA A 109 5.36 -10.59 -10.96
N GLN A 110 5.97 -10.08 -9.88
CA GLN A 110 5.25 -9.80 -8.63
C GLN A 110 4.11 -8.79 -8.83
N PHE A 111 4.36 -7.71 -9.59
CA PHE A 111 3.34 -6.74 -9.92
C PHE A 111 2.17 -7.39 -10.69
N ASP A 112 2.47 -8.23 -11.67
CA ASP A 112 1.48 -8.91 -12.49
C ASP A 112 0.65 -9.90 -11.66
N ASP A 113 1.29 -10.65 -10.77
CA ASP A 113 0.63 -11.58 -9.85
C ASP A 113 -0.30 -10.88 -8.85
N ILE A 114 -0.09 -9.60 -8.57
CA ILE A 114 -0.95 -8.80 -7.69
C ILE A 114 -2.10 -8.17 -8.47
N PHE A 115 -1.79 -7.49 -9.58
CA PHE A 115 -2.74 -6.60 -10.25
C PHE A 115 -3.29 -7.13 -11.59
N ILE A 116 -2.53 -7.99 -12.27
CA ILE A 116 -2.80 -8.47 -13.63
C ILE A 116 -3.14 -9.97 -13.56
N THR A 117 -4.01 -10.32 -12.61
CA THR A 117 -4.42 -11.71 -12.34
C THR A 117 -5.53 -12.18 -13.29
N LYS A 118 -6.21 -13.28 -12.96
CA LYS A 118 -7.25 -13.93 -13.79
C LYS A 118 -8.48 -13.07 -14.10
N ARG A 119 -8.59 -11.87 -13.53
CA ARG A 119 -9.76 -10.99 -13.69
C ARG A 119 -9.37 -9.73 -14.48
N PRO A 120 -10.25 -9.19 -15.33
CA PRO A 120 -9.95 -7.97 -16.07
C PRO A 120 -9.64 -6.78 -15.15
N ILE A 121 -8.60 -6.02 -15.46
CA ILE A 121 -8.15 -4.85 -14.69
C ILE A 121 -9.30 -3.83 -14.44
N PRO A 122 -10.16 -3.50 -15.41
CA PRO A 122 -11.28 -2.59 -15.16
C PRO A 122 -12.27 -3.08 -14.09
N ALA A 123 -12.43 -4.41 -13.93
CA ALA A 123 -13.29 -4.96 -12.89
C ALA A 123 -12.66 -4.77 -11.50
N MET A 124 -11.36 -5.06 -11.37
CA MET A 124 -10.61 -4.80 -10.14
C MET A 124 -10.64 -3.31 -9.76
N ILE A 125 -10.49 -2.40 -10.73
CA ILE A 125 -10.54 -0.95 -10.46
C ILE A 125 -11.93 -0.51 -9.95
N ARG A 126 -13.01 -1.09 -10.47
CA ARG A 126 -14.37 -0.80 -9.97
C ARG A 126 -14.55 -1.28 -8.53
N GLU A 127 -14.14 -2.51 -8.22
CA GLU A 127 -14.16 -3.04 -6.84
C GLU A 127 -13.36 -2.11 -5.90
N LEU A 128 -12.18 -1.66 -6.34
CA LEU A 128 -11.35 -0.72 -5.58
C LEU A 128 -12.05 0.64 -5.38
N HIS A 129 -12.72 1.16 -6.41
CA HIS A 129 -13.47 2.42 -6.33
C HIS A 129 -14.59 2.34 -5.27
N GLU A 130 -15.32 1.22 -5.23
CA GLU A 130 -16.39 0.99 -4.26
C GLU A 130 -15.84 0.97 -2.82
N VAL A 131 -14.72 0.27 -2.60
CA VAL A 131 -14.06 0.21 -1.29
C VAL A 131 -13.57 1.59 -0.84
N LEU A 132 -12.89 2.33 -1.73
CA LEU A 132 -12.36 3.66 -1.43
C LEU A 132 -13.48 4.66 -1.15
N SER A 133 -14.57 4.61 -1.91
CA SER A 133 -15.74 5.46 -1.71
C SER A 133 -16.43 5.18 -0.39
N THR A 134 -16.61 3.89 -0.05
CA THR A 134 -17.20 3.45 1.23
C THR A 134 -16.35 3.89 2.42
N LYS A 135 -15.01 3.77 2.32
CA LYS A 135 -14.09 4.26 3.35
C LYS A 135 -14.20 5.77 3.51
N LYS A 136 -14.20 6.53 2.41
CA LYS A 136 -14.31 8.00 2.43
C LYS A 136 -15.62 8.46 3.08
N GLU A 137 -16.72 7.81 2.75
CA GLU A 137 -18.02 8.10 3.36
C GLU A 137 -18.05 7.76 4.86
N THR A 138 -17.42 6.66 5.26
CA THR A 138 -17.31 6.28 6.67
C THR A 138 -16.50 7.29 7.47
N VAL A 139 -15.35 7.73 6.94
CA VAL A 139 -14.53 8.79 7.55
C VAL A 139 -15.33 10.09 7.66
N ARG A 140 -16.05 10.49 6.60
CA ARG A 140 -16.90 11.69 6.62
C ARG A 140 -17.97 11.62 7.72
N ARG A 141 -18.67 10.49 7.85
CA ARG A 141 -19.71 10.31 8.88
C ARG A 141 -19.14 10.38 10.30
N MET A 142 -17.97 9.78 10.54
CA MET A 142 -17.29 9.87 11.83
C MET A 142 -16.84 11.31 12.16
N SER A 143 -16.36 12.07 11.16
CA SER A 143 -16.00 13.49 11.35
C SER A 143 -17.21 14.37 11.70
N LEU A 144 -18.38 14.09 11.12
CA LEU A 144 -19.62 14.82 11.40
C LEU A 144 -20.21 14.45 12.78
N GLN A 145 -20.11 13.20 13.20
CA GLN A 145 -20.56 12.77 14.54
C GLN A 145 -19.69 13.32 15.67
N ASN A 146 -18.39 13.50 15.43
CA ASN A 146 -17.47 14.07 16.43
C ASN A 146 -17.60 15.60 16.59
N SER A 147 -18.37 16.28 15.73
CA SER A 147 -18.60 17.73 15.83
C SER A 147 -19.89 18.10 16.59
N ASP A 148 -20.77 17.13 16.89
CA ASP A 148 -22.08 17.36 17.55
C ASP A 148 -22.05 17.18 19.08
N THR A 149 -20.91 16.80 19.68
CA THR A 149 -20.79 16.57 21.14
C THR A 149 -20.32 17.79 21.92
N GLY A 150 -20.51 18.99 21.37
CA GLY A 150 -19.89 20.21 21.88
C GLY A 150 -20.84 21.39 22.04
N GLU A 151 -22.08 21.21 22.50
CA GLU A 151 -22.89 22.32 23.05
C GLU A 151 -24.13 21.80 23.77
N SER A 152 -24.03 21.56 25.08
CA SER A 152 -25.18 21.50 26.00
C SER A 152 -24.68 21.58 27.44
N SER A 153 -24.34 22.78 27.89
CA SER A 153 -24.51 23.22 29.29
C SER A 153 -24.07 24.67 29.40
N GLU A 154 -25.04 25.58 29.30
CA GLU A 154 -25.14 26.71 30.24
C GLU A 154 -26.43 27.46 29.94
N GLY A 155 -27.47 27.10 30.68
CA GLY A 155 -28.77 27.72 30.57
C GLY A 155 -29.75 27.18 31.60
N GLN A 156 -29.53 27.50 32.88
CA GLN A 156 -30.59 27.81 33.84
C GLN A 156 -29.99 28.20 35.20
N ASP A 157 -30.51 29.07 36.06
CA ASP A 157 -31.34 30.28 36.05
C ASP A 157 -31.59 30.57 37.56
N ARG A 158 -31.40 31.81 38.03
CA ARG A 158 -31.91 32.43 39.30
C ARG A 158 -31.52 31.78 40.65
N VAL A 159 -31.17 32.53 41.71
CA VAL A 159 -31.92 33.64 42.36
C VAL A 159 -30.96 34.73 42.85
#